data_AF-A0A2M8FSV9-F1
#
_entry.id   AF-A0A2M8FSV9-F1
#
_cell.length_a   1.000
_cell.length_b   1.000
_cell.length_c   1.000
_cell.angle_alpha   90.00
_cell.angle_beta   90.00
_cell.angle_gamma   90.00
#
_symmetry.space_group_name_H-M   'P 1'
#
loop_
_entity.id
_entity.type
_entity.pdbx_description
1 polymer ?
#
loop_
_entity_poly.entity_id
_entity_poly.type
_entity_poly.pdbx_seq_one_letter_code
_entity_poly.pdbx_strand_id
1 'polypeptide(L)'
;MKKFEIPAYYKSSFISSIKNARKDTDPRKKDMSPTVLDFGSVQFLIARHFGFCYGVENAIEIAYKAVGDNPGKRIFLLSQMIHNPIVNQDLQEKGIQFMMDTDGNQLVEWDELTKNDVVLIPAFGTTVAI
;
A
#
# COMPACT_ATOMS: atom_id res chain seq x y z
N MET A 1 15.37 -10.26 4.78
CA MET A 1 14.47 -9.29 4.11
C MET A 1 13.41 -8.87 5.12
N LYS A 2 13.06 -7.57 5.20
CA LYS A 2 12.01 -7.06 6.09
C LYS A 2 10.69 -7.80 5.82
N LYS A 3 9.95 -8.15 6.88
CA LYS A 3 8.57 -8.63 6.79
C LYS A 3 7.66 -7.48 7.22
N PHE A 4 6.60 -7.25 6.46
CA PHE A 4 5.62 -6.20 6.76
C PHE A 4 4.38 -6.77 7.43
N GLU A 5 3.89 -6.03 8.41
CA GLU A 5 2.64 -6.25 9.12
C GLU A 5 1.51 -5.51 8.42
N ILE A 6 1.05 -6.09 7.32
CA ILE A 6 -0.14 -5.65 6.58
C ILE A 6 -1.29 -6.64 6.78
N PRO A 7 -2.54 -6.20 6.68
CA PRO A 7 -3.71 -7.07 6.80
C PRO A 7 -3.64 -8.33 5.94
N ALA A 8 -4.07 -9.45 6.52
CA ALA A 8 -4.03 -10.75 5.85
C ALA A 8 -4.90 -10.79 4.59
N TYR A 9 -5.99 -10.00 4.54
CA TYR A 9 -6.88 -9.95 3.37
C TYR A 9 -6.26 -9.30 2.13
N TYR A 10 -5.14 -8.57 2.26
CA TYR A 10 -4.34 -8.14 1.10
C TYR A 10 -3.45 -9.25 0.54
N LYS A 11 -3.27 -10.36 1.27
CA LYS A 11 -2.39 -11.46 0.87
C LYS A 11 -3.24 -12.54 0.20
N SER A 12 -2.92 -12.83 -1.05
CA SER A 12 -3.51 -13.97 -1.77
C SER A 12 -2.70 -15.25 -1.50
N SER A 13 -3.37 -16.29 -1.00
CA SER A 13 -2.76 -17.61 -0.76
C SER A 13 -2.19 -18.23 -2.05
N PHE A 14 -2.88 -18.04 -3.17
CA PHE A 14 -2.47 -18.53 -4.48
C PHE A 14 -1.20 -17.81 -4.97
N ILE A 15 -1.22 -16.48 -4.97
CA ILE A 15 -0.10 -15.64 -5.41
C ILE A 15 1.13 -15.83 -4.53
N SER A 16 0.95 -15.95 -3.21
CA SER A 16 2.04 -16.22 -2.27
C SER A 16 2.72 -17.55 -2.55
N SER A 17 1.95 -18.58 -2.93
CA SER A 17 2.49 -19.90 -3.27
C SER A 17 3.40 -19.84 -4.50
N ILE A 18 2.95 -19.15 -5.55
CA ILE A 18 3.75 -18.91 -6.77
C ILE A 18 5.03 -18.15 -6.44
N LYS A 19 4.93 -17.04 -5.69
CA LYS A 19 6.08 -16.21 -5.30
C LYS A 19 7.10 -16.98 -4.45
N ASN A 20 6.64 -17.83 -3.53
CA ASN A 20 7.51 -18.64 -2.68
C ASN A 20 8.28 -19.67 -3.50
N ALA A 21 7.59 -20.47 -4.33
CA ALA A 21 8.25 -21.44 -5.21
C ALA A 21 9.31 -20.77 -6.09
N ARG A 22 8.97 -19.60 -6.65
CA ARG A 22 9.87 -18.79 -7.47
C ARG A 22 11.05 -18.16 -6.71
N LYS A 23 10.92 -17.96 -5.40
CA LYS A 23 11.99 -17.44 -4.54
C LYS A 23 12.97 -18.55 -4.16
N ASP A 24 12.48 -19.77 -3.98
CA ASP A 24 13.31 -20.93 -3.66
C ASP A 24 14.22 -21.31 -4.84
N THR A 25 13.70 -21.20 -6.07
CA THR A 25 14.46 -21.52 -7.30
C THR A 25 15.33 -20.37 -7.81
N ASP A 26 14.90 -19.12 -7.63
CA ASP A 26 15.63 -17.92 -8.07
C ASP A 26 15.47 -16.77 -7.05
N PRO A 27 16.22 -16.81 -5.93
CA PRO A 27 16.08 -15.83 -4.84
C PRO A 27 16.54 -14.43 -5.22
N ARG A 28 17.42 -14.31 -6.23
CA ARG A 28 17.98 -13.04 -6.71
C ARG A 28 17.15 -12.41 -7.84
N LYS A 29 16.06 -13.05 -8.26
CA LYS A 29 15.17 -12.56 -9.32
C LYS A 29 15.90 -12.26 -10.62
N LYS A 30 16.86 -13.11 -11.00
CA LYS A 30 17.62 -12.98 -12.24
C LYS A 30 16.80 -13.43 -13.45
N ASP A 31 15.97 -14.46 -13.26
CA ASP A 31 15.08 -14.93 -14.29
C ASP A 31 13.82 -14.05 -14.31
N MET A 32 13.65 -13.32 -15.41
CA MET A 32 12.56 -12.38 -15.66
C MET A 32 11.37 -13.04 -16.36
N SER A 33 11.48 -14.31 -16.74
CA SER A 33 10.39 -15.02 -17.40
C SER A 33 9.14 -15.10 -16.51
N PRO A 34 7.94 -15.05 -17.12
CA PRO A 34 6.71 -15.27 -16.38
C PRO A 34 6.64 -16.70 -15.87
N THR A 35 5.92 -16.91 -14.76
CA THR A 35 5.52 -18.24 -14.34
C THR A 35 4.37 -18.70 -15.23
N VAL A 36 4.56 -19.80 -15.94
CA VAL A 36 3.51 -20.46 -16.73
C VAL A 36 2.72 -21.38 -15.81
N LEU A 37 1.42 -21.16 -15.74
CA LEU A 37 0.47 -22.10 -15.13
C LEU A 37 -0.29 -22.78 -16.26
N ASP A 38 0.01 -24.05 -16.48
CA ASP A 38 -0.51 -24.82 -17.60
C ASP A 38 -1.69 -25.71 -17.16
N PHE A 39 -2.85 -25.47 -17.75
CA PHE A 39 -4.07 -26.26 -17.55
C PHE A 39 -4.50 -26.98 -18.85
N GLY A 40 -3.57 -27.22 -19.77
CA GLY A 40 -3.80 -27.88 -21.05
C GLY A 40 -4.28 -26.89 -22.12
N SER A 41 -5.59 -26.79 -22.33
CA SER A 41 -6.16 -25.92 -23.36
C SER A 41 -6.03 -24.43 -23.05
N VAL A 42 -5.69 -24.08 -21.81
CA VAL A 42 -5.50 -22.70 -21.34
C VAL A 42 -4.22 -22.63 -20.52
N GLN A 43 -3.42 -21.60 -20.79
CA GLN A 43 -2.23 -21.27 -20.01
C GLN A 43 -2.35 -19.85 -19.46
N PHE A 44 -1.98 -19.68 -18.19
CA PHE A 44 -1.87 -18.37 -17.56
C PHE A 44 -0.41 -18.00 -17.39
N LEU A 45 -0.02 -16.83 -17.88
CA LEU A 45 1.32 -16.28 -17.73
C LEU A 45 1.30 -15.25 -16.61
N ILE A 46 1.89 -15.60 -15.47
CA ILE A 46 1.99 -14.70 -14.32
C ILE A 46 3.33 -13.99 -14.39
N ALA A 47 3.32 -12.66 -14.52
CA ALA A 47 4.54 -11.85 -14.58
C ALA A 47 5.48 -12.14 -13.39
N ARG A 48 6.79 -12.08 -13.62
CA ARG A 48 7.81 -12.29 -12.57
C ARG A 48 7.61 -11.36 -11.37
N HIS A 49 7.28 -10.10 -11.65
CA HIS A 49 7.07 -9.05 -10.67
C HIS A 49 5.62 -8.60 -10.74
N PHE A 50 4.88 -8.80 -9.65
CA PHE A 50 3.48 -8.43 -9.57
C PHE A 50 3.03 -8.29 -8.10
N GLY A 51 1.95 -7.56 -7.88
CA GLY A 51 1.44 -7.22 -6.54
C GLY A 51 2.22 -6.07 -5.88
N PHE A 52 2.06 -5.91 -4.56
CA PHE A 52 2.69 -4.81 -3.83
C PHE A 52 4.21 -4.85 -3.88
N CYS A 53 4.79 -3.67 -4.13
CA CYS A 53 6.21 -3.44 -3.96
C CYS A 53 6.53 -3.10 -2.50
N TYR A 54 7.81 -3.10 -2.15
CA TYR A 54 8.28 -2.76 -0.81
C TYR A 54 7.72 -1.41 -0.31
N GLY A 55 7.71 -0.39 -1.17
CA GLY A 55 7.23 0.95 -0.81
C GLY A 55 5.74 0.96 -0.43
N VAL A 56 4.92 0.21 -1.17
CA VAL A 56 3.48 0.08 -0.89
C VAL A 56 3.25 -0.67 0.42
N GLU A 57 3.92 -1.81 0.63
CA GLU A 57 3.79 -2.57 1.89
C GLU A 57 4.23 -1.74 3.10
N ASN A 58 5.32 -0.97 2.95
CA ASN A 58 5.81 -0.08 3.99
C ASN A 58 4.84 1.07 4.29
N ALA A 59 4.25 1.69 3.26
CA ALA A 59 3.28 2.77 3.44
C ALA A 59 2.02 2.29 4.16
N ILE A 60 1.48 1.12 3.76
CA ILE A 60 0.33 0.50 4.44
C ILE A 60 0.65 0.24 5.92
N GLU A 61 1.80 -0.39 6.21
CA GLU A 61 2.19 -0.67 7.60
C GLU A 61 2.31 0.62 8.43
N ILE A 62 2.91 1.68 7.89
CA ILE A 62 3.03 2.98 8.57
C ILE A 62 1.66 3.59 8.86
N ALA A 63 0.74 3.59 7.89
CA ALA A 63 -0.59 4.15 8.08
C ALA A 63 -1.39 3.40 9.15
N TYR A 64 -1.29 2.06 9.15
CA TYR A 64 -1.95 1.22 10.15
C TYR A 64 -1.35 1.42 11.56
N LYS A 65 -0.03 1.51 11.65
CA LYS A 65 0.65 1.83 12.92
C LYS A 65 0.28 3.22 13.41
N ALA A 66 0.21 4.22 12.53
CA ALA A 66 -0.21 5.57 12.92
C ALA A 66 -1.58 5.56 13.60
N VAL A 67 -2.54 4.80 13.07
CA VAL A 67 -3.87 4.60 13.69
C VAL A 67 -3.77 3.91 15.05
N GLY A 68 -3.02 2.81 15.15
CA GLY A 68 -2.88 2.07 16.40
C GLY A 68 -2.13 2.82 17.51
N ASP A 69 -1.08 3.55 17.15
CA ASP A 69 -0.15 4.23 18.07
C ASP A 69 -0.68 5.59 18.54
N ASN A 70 -1.74 6.12 17.91
CA ASN A 70 -2.32 7.43 18.22
C ASN A 70 -3.82 7.34 18.57
N PRO A 71 -4.20 6.60 19.62
CA PRO A 71 -5.60 6.44 19.99
C PRO A 71 -6.24 7.79 20.31
N GLY A 72 -7.41 8.05 19.72
CA GLY A 72 -8.21 9.25 19.93
C GLY A 72 -7.73 10.51 19.20
N LYS A 73 -6.65 10.45 18.42
CA LYS A 73 -6.22 11.56 17.57
C LYS A 73 -6.86 11.48 16.19
N ARG A 74 -7.07 12.62 15.54
CA ARG A 74 -7.40 12.65 14.11
C ARG A 74 -6.13 12.37 13.32
N ILE A 75 -6.27 11.54 12.30
CA ILE A 75 -5.18 11.17 11.42
C ILE A 75 -5.58 11.56 10.01
N PHE A 76 -4.74 12.38 9.41
CA PHE A 76 -4.90 12.87 8.07
C PHE A 76 -3.83 12.25 7.17
N LEU A 77 -4.16 12.11 5.89
CA LEU A 77 -3.23 11.76 4.83
C LEU A 77 -3.37 12.83 3.76
N LEU A 78 -2.24 13.40 3.29
CA LEU A 78 -2.29 14.59 2.42
C LEU A 78 -3.15 14.39 1.16
N SER A 79 -3.06 13.21 0.55
CA SER A 79 -3.90 12.77 -0.55
C SER A 79 -4.04 11.25 -0.45
N GLN A 80 -4.46 10.55 -1.50
CA GLN A 80 -4.47 9.08 -1.52
C GLN A 80 -3.11 8.49 -1.17
N MET A 81 -3.08 7.35 -0.47
CA MET A 81 -1.80 6.72 -0.07
C MET A 81 -1.10 6.12 -1.29
N ILE A 82 -1.92 5.48 -2.12
CA ILE A 82 -1.59 4.84 -3.40
C ILE A 82 -2.82 4.95 -4.31
N HIS A 83 -2.65 4.86 -5.62
CA HIS A 83 -3.77 4.81 -6.58
C HIS A 83 -4.46 3.43 -6.59
N ASN A 84 -4.98 3.01 -5.44
CA ASN A 84 -5.77 1.80 -5.28
C ASN A 84 -7.01 2.14 -4.43
N PRO A 85 -8.21 2.14 -5.03
CA PRO A 85 -9.42 2.58 -4.34
C PRO A 85 -9.76 1.70 -3.13
N ILE A 86 -9.52 0.39 -3.21
CA ILE A 86 -9.80 -0.56 -2.11
C ILE A 86 -8.92 -0.23 -0.90
N VAL A 87 -7.61 -0.07 -1.11
CA VAL A 87 -6.68 0.26 -0.02
C VAL A 87 -7.01 1.62 0.60
N ASN A 88 -7.36 2.61 -0.22
CA ASN A 88 -7.75 3.93 0.28
C ASN A 88 -9.04 3.87 1.10
N GLN A 89 -10.04 3.11 0.65
CA GLN A 89 -11.28 2.89 1.39
C GLN A 89 -11.00 2.23 2.75
N ASP A 90 -10.16 1.19 2.80
CA ASP A 90 -9.81 0.52 4.06
C ASP A 90 -9.13 1.46 5.06
N LEU A 91 -8.34 2.44 4.59
CA LEU A 91 -7.74 3.47 5.45
C LEU A 91 -8.81 4.42 5.98
N GLN A 92 -9.76 4.83 5.14
CA GLN A 92 -10.87 5.69 5.54
C GLN A 92 -11.78 5.02 6.57
N GLU A 93 -12.08 3.73 6.38
CA GLU A 93 -12.83 2.91 7.35
C GLU A 93 -12.11 2.77 8.70
N LYS A 94 -10.79 3.01 8.73
CA LYS A 94 -9.97 3.07 9.96
C LYS A 94 -9.89 4.47 10.57
N GLY A 95 -10.61 5.44 10.01
CA GLY A 95 -10.68 6.81 10.51
C GLY A 95 -9.62 7.74 9.95
N ILE A 96 -8.85 7.33 8.93
CA ILE A 96 -7.92 8.24 8.24
C ILE A 96 -8.73 9.14 7.29
N GLN A 97 -8.48 10.44 7.35
CA GLN A 97 -9.13 11.44 6.50
C GLN A 97 -8.16 11.95 5.42
N PHE A 98 -8.63 12.14 4.20
CA PHE A 98 -7.81 12.73 3.13
C PHE A 98 -7.94 14.24 3.15
N MET A 99 -6.80 14.95 3.15
CA MET A 99 -6.79 16.41 3.17
C MET A 99 -7.01 17.02 1.79
N MET A 100 -6.57 16.34 0.75
CA MET A 100 -6.74 16.75 -0.64
C MET A 100 -7.17 15.57 -1.50
N ASP A 101 -7.82 15.87 -2.62
CA ASP A 101 -8.03 14.88 -3.67
C ASP A 101 -6.74 14.63 -4.50
N THR A 102 -6.86 13.89 -5.60
CA THR A 102 -5.73 13.61 -6.49
C THR A 102 -5.37 14.77 -7.43
N ASP A 103 -6.26 15.76 -7.56
CA ASP A 103 -6.06 16.96 -8.37
C ASP A 103 -5.46 18.11 -7.53
N GLY A 104 -5.34 17.92 -6.21
CA GLY A 104 -4.78 18.88 -5.27
C GLY A 104 -5.81 19.84 -4.67
N ASN A 105 -7.11 19.61 -4.90
CA ASN A 105 -8.15 20.40 -4.24
C ASN A 105 -8.22 20.00 -2.77
N GLN A 106 -8.26 21.00 -1.89
CA GLN A 106 -8.43 20.76 -0.45
C GLN A 106 -9.84 20.25 -0.15
N LEU A 107 -9.88 19.16 0.61
CA LEU A 107 -11.07 18.58 1.23
C LEU A 107 -11.17 18.99 2.71
N VAL A 108 -10.02 19.32 3.31
CA VAL A 108 -9.86 19.84 4.67
C VAL A 108 -8.91 21.02 4.59
N GLU A 109 -9.36 22.18 5.06
CA GLU A 109 -8.54 23.39 5.06
C GLU A 109 -7.39 23.31 6.07
N TRP A 110 -6.25 23.95 5.78
CA TRP A 110 -5.06 23.88 6.64
C TRP A 110 -5.28 24.43 8.05
N ASP A 111 -6.18 25.40 8.22
CA ASP A 111 -6.51 26.03 9.49
C ASP A 111 -7.35 25.13 10.42
N GLU A 112 -7.95 24.06 9.89
CA GLU A 112 -8.58 23.03 10.71
C GLU A 112 -7.58 22.13 11.45
N LEU A 113 -6.31 22.12 11.02
CA LEU A 113 -5.26 21.35 11.68
C LEU A 113 -4.84 22.00 12.99
N THR A 114 -4.59 21.13 13.97
CA THR A 114 -4.09 21.49 15.29
C THR A 114 -2.80 20.72 15.58
N LYS A 115 -2.06 21.18 16.59
CA LYS A 115 -0.86 20.47 17.09
C LYS A 115 -1.12 19.04 17.59
N ASN A 116 -2.39 18.65 17.76
CA ASN A 116 -2.77 17.33 18.25
C ASN A 116 -3.03 16.33 17.11
N ASP A 117 -3.06 16.78 15.87
CA ASP A 117 -3.35 15.95 14.70
C ASP A 117 -2.08 15.28 14.16
N VAL A 118 -2.26 14.14 13.49
CA VAL A 118 -1.18 13.43 12.80
C VAL A 118 -1.41 13.56 11.31
N VAL A 119 -0.41 14.03 10.56
CA VAL A 119 -0.46 14.10 9.10
C VAL A 119 0.54 13.13 8.50
N LEU A 120 0.04 12.24 7.65
CA LEU A 120 0.81 11.27 6.90
C LEU A 120 1.08 11.78 5.48
N ILE A 121 2.32 11.58 5.02
CA ILE A 121 2.73 11.90 3.65
C ILE A 121 2.55 10.64 2.78
N PRO A 122 1.95 10.75 1.58
CA PRO A 122 1.77 9.64 0.66
C PRO A 122 3.09 8.96 0.26
N ALA A 123 3.00 7.73 -0.23
CA ALA A 123 4.18 6.94 -0.65
C ALA A 123 4.95 7.57 -1.81
N PHE A 124 4.30 8.42 -2.60
CA PHE A 124 4.88 9.17 -3.72
C PHE A 124 5.46 10.53 -3.31
N GLY A 125 5.42 10.88 -2.02
CA GLY A 125 5.96 12.13 -1.49
C GLY A 125 5.01 13.31 -1.60
N THR A 126 5.56 14.51 -1.38
CA THR A 126 4.86 15.80 -1.50
C THR A 126 5.83 16.87 -2.00
N THR A 127 5.31 17.98 -2.52
CA THR A 127 6.12 19.16 -2.84
C THR A 127 6.54 19.89 -1.56
N VAL A 128 7.61 20.69 -1.65
CA VAL A 128 8.16 21.47 -0.51
C VAL A 128 7.48 22.83 -0.35
N ALA A 129 6.63 23.25 -1.29
CA ALA A 129 6.03 24.58 -1.26
C ALA A 129 5.12 24.72 -0.02
N ILE A 130 5.59 25.56 0.93
CA ILE A 130 4.87 26.06 2.10
C ILE A 130 4.14 27.33 1.68
#